data_AF-E3EI93-F1
#
_entry.id   AF-E3EI93-F1
#
_cell.length_a   1.000
_cell.length_b   1.000
_cell.length_c   1.000
_cell.angle_alpha   90.00
_cell.angle_beta   90.00
_cell.angle_gamma   90.00
#
_symmetry.space_group_name_H-M   'P 1'
#
loop_
_entity.id
_entity.type
_entity.pdbx_description
1 polymer ?
#
loop_
_entity_poly.entity_id
_entity_poly.type
_entity_poly.pdbx_seq_one_letter_code
_entity_poly.pdbx_strand_id
1 'polypeptide(L)'
;MKELFIRTAKETVQDEIKKIVLQSLSKLQKEMKADVAGFGSKVKVNYPAYWDRVKDNWQDTFSEIPIDVRVEVQIERTGAYTKGEGA
;
A
#
# COMPACT_ATOMS: atom_id res chain seq x y z
N MET A 1 -6.61 15.06 -25.13
CA MET A 1 -5.18 14.69 -24.99
C MET A 1 -4.69 14.81 -23.54
N LYS A 2 -4.86 15.95 -22.85
CA LYS A 2 -4.47 16.10 -21.41
C LYS A 2 -5.21 15.15 -20.46
N GLU A 3 -6.54 15.03 -20.57
CA GLU A 3 -7.36 14.13 -19.72
C GLU A 3 -6.87 12.67 -19.77
N LEU A 4 -6.63 12.18 -21.00
CA LEU A 4 -6.16 10.82 -21.26
C LEU A 4 -4.77 10.58 -20.67
N PHE A 5 -3.87 11.57 -20.80
CA PHE A 5 -2.54 11.51 -20.23
C PHE A 5 -2.59 11.42 -18.70
N ILE A 6 -3.40 12.25 -18.03
CA ILE A 6 -3.52 12.23 -16.57
C ILE A 6 -4.14 10.95 -16.06
N ARG A 7 -5.16 10.42 -16.75
CA ARG A 7 -5.72 9.12 -16.39
C ARG A 7 -4.67 8.01 -16.50
N THR A 8 -3.96 7.95 -17.63
CA THR A 8 -2.92 6.93 -17.86
C THR A 8 -1.79 7.03 -16.84
N ALA A 9 -1.36 8.26 -16.51
CA ALA A 9 -0.34 8.50 -15.50
C ALA A 9 -0.80 8.04 -14.09
N LYS A 10 -2.05 8.34 -13.71
CA LYS A 10 -2.64 7.86 -12.45
C LYS A 10 -2.66 6.34 -12.39
N GLU A 11 -3.20 5.69 -13.41
CA GLU A 11 -3.30 4.22 -13.49
C GLU A 11 -1.91 3.57 -13.39
N THR A 12 -0.93 4.07 -14.14
CA THR A 12 0.45 3.54 -14.13
C THR A 12 1.09 3.65 -12.74
N VAL A 13 0.97 4.80 -12.09
CA VAL A 13 1.53 5.01 -10.74
C VAL A 13 0.80 4.15 -9.70
N GLN A 14 -0.53 4.05 -9.82
CA GLN A 14 -1.34 3.23 -8.92
C GLN A 14 -0.93 1.75 -8.98
N ASP A 15 -0.75 1.22 -10.19
CA ASP A 15 -0.37 -0.17 -10.40
C ASP A 15 1.05 -0.46 -9.88
N GLU A 16 2.00 0.45 -10.12
CA GLU A 16 3.38 0.28 -9.64
C GLU A 16 3.46 0.34 -8.12
N ILE A 17 2.77 1.29 -7.47
CA ILE A 17 2.69 1.36 -6.01
C ILE A 17 2.05 0.07 -5.47
N LYS A 18 0.93 -0.37 -6.05
CA LYS A 18 0.23 -1.59 -5.61
C LYS A 18 1.15 -2.80 -5.71
N LYS A 19 1.89 -2.95 -6.81
CA LYS A 19 2.86 -4.02 -7.01
C LYS A 19 3.97 -4.00 -5.95
N ILE A 20 4.59 -2.84 -5.69
CA ILE A 20 5.64 -2.71 -4.68
C ILE A 20 5.11 -3.08 -3.29
N VAL A 21 3.91 -2.62 -2.94
CA VAL A 21 3.28 -2.94 -1.66
C VAL A 21 2.99 -4.44 -1.55
N LEU A 22 2.41 -5.06 -2.57
CA LEU A 22 2.12 -6.50 -2.58
C LEU A 22 3.38 -7.36 -2.50
N GLN A 23 4.46 -6.97 -3.19
CA GLN A 23 5.75 -7.65 -3.10
C GLN A 23 6.35 -7.54 -1.69
N SER A 24 6.27 -6.34 -1.10
CA SER A 24 6.76 -6.10 0.26
C SER A 24 5.96 -6.92 1.28
N LEU A 25 4.63 -6.93 1.19
CA LEU A 25 3.76 -7.75 2.03
C LEU A 25 4.04 -9.24 1.85
N SER A 26 4.23 -9.71 0.62
CA SER A 26 4.59 -11.12 0.37
C SER A 26 5.89 -11.50 1.07
N LYS A 27 6.90 -10.63 1.04
CA LYS A 27 8.16 -10.87 1.76
C LYS A 27 7.96 -10.89 3.28
N LEU A 28 7.21 -9.91 3.81
CA LEU A 28 6.90 -9.83 5.24
C LEU A 28 6.11 -11.06 5.74
N GLN A 29 5.13 -11.53 4.98
CA GLN A 29 4.28 -12.67 5.36
C GLN A 29 4.95 -14.02 5.13
N LYS A 30 5.61 -14.24 3.98
CA LYS A 30 6.06 -15.58 3.57
C LYS A 30 7.51 -15.88 3.89
N GLU A 31 8.39 -14.90 3.74
CA GLU A 31 9.83 -15.09 3.93
C GLU A 31 10.23 -14.73 5.37
N MET A 32 9.73 -13.61 5.88
CA MET A 32 10.14 -13.09 7.18
C MET A 32 9.21 -13.54 8.32
N LYS A 33 7.95 -13.85 8.01
CA LYS A 33 6.88 -14.08 9.00
C LYS A 33 6.89 -13.01 10.11
N ALA A 34 6.97 -11.74 9.70
CA ALA A 34 7.21 -10.64 10.62
C ALA A 34 6.27 -9.47 10.34
N ASP A 35 5.43 -9.14 11.32
CA ASP A 35 4.57 -7.95 11.28
C ASP A 35 5.34 -6.67 11.57
N VAL A 36 6.13 -6.22 10.59
CA VAL A 36 6.89 -4.96 10.66
C VAL A 36 5.99 -3.74 10.46
N ALA A 37 4.86 -3.91 9.75
CA ALA A 37 3.93 -2.83 9.43
C ALA A 37 2.96 -2.48 10.58
N GLY A 38 2.85 -3.33 11.60
CA GLY A 38 2.11 -3.04 12.83
C GLY A 38 0.63 -3.42 12.79
N PHE A 39 0.25 -4.45 12.02
CA PHE A 39 -1.12 -4.96 11.96
C PHE A 39 -1.61 -5.45 13.33
N GLY A 40 -0.76 -6.13 14.09
CA GLY A 40 -1.07 -6.69 15.40
C GLY A 40 -1.42 -5.62 16.42
N SER A 41 -0.76 -4.46 16.34
CA SER A 41 -1.12 -3.30 17.16
C SER A 41 -2.55 -2.84 16.90
N LYS A 42 -3.00 -2.84 15.64
CA LYS A 42 -4.39 -2.49 15.29
C LYS A 42 -5.37 -3.58 15.75
N VAL A 43 -5.02 -4.85 15.61
CA VAL A 43 -5.84 -5.97 16.10
C VAL A 43 -5.98 -5.91 17.62
N LYS A 44 -4.91 -5.64 18.36
CA LYS A 44 -4.92 -5.48 19.81
C LYS A 44 -5.87 -4.38 20.27
N VAL A 45 -5.84 -3.23 19.61
CA VAL A 45 -6.68 -2.07 19.97
C VAL A 45 -8.14 -2.32 19.62
N ASN A 46 -8.42 -2.83 18.42
CA ASN A 46 -9.78 -2.93 17.90
C ASN A 46 -10.50 -4.23 18.30
N TYR A 47 -9.74 -5.30 18.55
CA TYR A 47 -10.24 -6.65 18.82
C TYR A 47 -9.48 -7.33 19.98
N PRO A 48 -9.49 -6.75 21.20
CA PRO A 48 -8.68 -7.23 22.32
C PRO A 48 -8.96 -8.70 22.69
N ALA A 49 -10.23 -9.11 22.66
CA ALA A 49 -10.61 -10.50 22.95
C ALA A 49 -10.15 -11.52 21.88
N TYR A 50 -9.92 -11.07 20.64
CA TYR A 50 -9.31 -11.91 19.61
C TYR A 50 -7.79 -11.92 19.77
N TRP A 51 -7.20 -10.74 20.01
CA TRP A 51 -5.77 -10.57 20.28
C TRP A 51 -5.28 -11.50 21.40
N ASP A 52 -6.01 -11.61 22.51
CA ASP A 52 -5.63 -12.51 23.60
C ASP A 52 -5.52 -13.98 23.20
N ARG A 53 -6.20 -14.41 22.14
CA ARG A 53 -6.15 -15.78 21.61
C ARG A 53 -4.99 -16.01 20.65
N VAL A 54 -4.54 -14.96 19.96
CA VAL A 54 -3.56 -15.08 18.85
C VAL A 54 -2.22 -14.40 19.13
N LYS A 55 -2.08 -13.68 20.25
CA LYS A 55 -0.87 -12.88 20.56
C LYS A 55 0.40 -13.74 20.65
N ASP A 56 0.29 -14.95 21.17
CA ASP A 56 1.45 -15.83 21.38
C ASP A 56 1.94 -16.47 20.08
N ASN A 57 1.06 -16.63 19.09
CA ASN A 57 1.36 -17.14 17.74
C ASN A 57 1.09 -16.08 16.66
N TRP A 58 1.25 -14.79 17.01
CA TRP A 58 0.85 -13.69 16.13
C TRP A 58 1.57 -13.72 14.79
N GLN A 59 2.86 -14.08 14.78
CA GLN A 59 3.66 -14.11 13.56
C GLN A 59 3.16 -15.15 12.55
N ASP A 60 2.78 -16.34 13.01
CA ASP A 60 2.18 -17.35 12.15
C ASP A 60 0.78 -16.93 11.69
N THR A 61 -0.02 -16.37 12.59
CA THR A 61 -1.34 -15.82 12.25
C THR A 61 -1.22 -14.76 11.15
N PHE A 62 -0.33 -13.77 11.32
CA PHE A 62 -0.06 -12.70 10.37
C PHE A 62 0.35 -13.22 8.99
N SER A 63 1.15 -14.29 8.95
CA SER A 63 1.66 -14.90 7.72
C SER A 63 0.54 -15.44 6.82
N GLU A 64 -0.63 -15.73 7.37
CA GLU A 64 -1.78 -16.30 6.67
C GLU A 64 -2.91 -15.28 6.41
N ILE A 65 -2.80 -14.06 6.92
CA ILE A 65 -3.87 -13.05 6.79
C ILE A 65 -4.03 -12.63 5.32
N PRO A 66 -5.24 -12.69 4.75
CA PRO A 66 -5.50 -12.08 3.44
C PRO A 66 -5.51 -10.55 3.57
N ILE A 67 -4.64 -9.87 2.82
CA ILE A 67 -4.53 -8.41 2.82
C ILE A 67 -5.02 -7.86 1.47
N ASP A 68 -6.09 -7.06 1.50
CA ASP A 68 -6.55 -6.27 0.35
C ASP A 68 -5.81 -4.93 0.29
N VAL A 69 -5.22 -4.63 -0.86
CA VAL A 69 -4.48 -3.38 -1.10
C VAL A 69 -5.23 -2.52 -2.11
N ARG A 70 -5.67 -1.36 -1.63
CA ARG A 70 -6.26 -0.30 -2.44
C ARG A 70 -5.33 0.91 -2.45
N VAL A 71 -5.00 1.38 -3.64
CA VAL A 71 -4.15 2.55 -3.86
C VAL A 71 -4.99 3.57 -4.60
N GLU A 72 -5.02 4.79 -4.09
CA GLU A 72 -5.68 5.93 -4.74
C GLU A 72 -4.62 6.99 -5.04
N VAL A 73 -4.53 7.41 -6.29
CA VAL A 73 -3.53 8.40 -6.74
C VAL A 73 -4.23 9.68 -7.18
N GLN A 74 -3.82 10.79 -6.57
CA GLN A 74 -4.22 12.14 -6.96
C GLN A 74 -3.01 12.88 -7.56
N ILE A 75 -3.23 13.53 -8.71
CA ILE A 75 -2.22 14.35 -9.37
C ILE A 75 -2.63 15.80 -9.17
N GLU A 76 -1.94 16.48 -8.25
CA GLU A 76 -2.23 17.86 -7.87
C GLU A 76 -1.79 18.87 -8.93
N ARG A 77 -0.62 18.63 -9.55
CA ARG A 77 -0.04 19.57 -10.51
C ARG A 77 0.64 18.81 -11.65
N THR A 78 0.28 19.17 -12.85
CA THR A 78 0.90 18.69 -14.08
C THR A 78 1.78 19.84 -14.55
N GLY A 79 3.03 19.90 -14.06
CA GLY A 79 3.92 21.03 -14.31
C GLY A 79 3.80 21.53 -15.77
N ALA A 80 3.39 22.78 -15.94
CA ALA A 80 3.34 23.39 -17.26
C ALA A 80 4.74 23.93 -17.56
N TYR A 81 5.51 23.22 -18.38
CA TYR A 81 6.61 23.86 -19.09
C TYR A 81 5.97 24.76 -20.16
N THR A 82 5.60 25.98 -19.80
CA THR A 82 5.53 27.04 -20.79
C THR A 82 6.97 27.32 -21.18
N LYS A 83 7.42 26.78 -22.31
CA LYS A 83 8.57 27.33 -23.01
C LYS A 83 8.21 28.79 -23.25
N GLY A 84 8.84 29.71 -22.51
CA GLY A 84 8.72 31.12 -22.78
C GLY A 84 9.17 31.36 -24.21
N GLU A 85 8.20 31.56 -25.10
CA GLU A 85 8.45 32.26 -26.35
C GLU A 85 8.58 33.74 -26.00
N GLY A 86 9.81 34.24 -26.15
CA GLY A 86 10.16 35.63 -26.46
C GLY A 86 9.52 36.78 -25.66
N ALA A 87 10.33 37.43 -24.83
CA ALA A 87 10.71 38.84 -24.99
C ALA A 87 11.99 39.11 -24.18
#